data_AF-A0A398DW47-F1
#
_entry.id   AF-A0A398DW47-F1
#
_cell.length_a   1.000
_cell.length_b   1.000
_cell.length_c   1.000
_cell.angle_alpha   90.00
_cell.angle_beta   90.00
_cell.angle_gamma   90.00
#
_symmetry.space_group_name_H-M   'P 1'
#
loop_
_entity.id
_entity.type
_entity.pdbx_description
1 polymer ?
#
loop_
_entity_poly.entity_id
_entity_poly.type
_entity_poly.pdbx_seq_one_letter_code
_entity_poly.pdbx_strand_id
1 'polypeptide(L)'
;MDSISQILKAVICGAPGEVYHHTFFIGYPDGLFKPERNVSRAEVAAAVTRALGLGWSDTKPSYPDVSATHWSSGNIQIMKDEGIMIGDVSGTFRPDAFITRAEAAAVFLRMLKVAPFSNLTVSSFKDVPATHWALGYIESMQKYGLITGYPDGTYKPDAHILRSEFTAIADRALGREIRCVFAGNRTGWKHRLAGCCYQPLGVPLHP
;
A
#
# COMPACT_ATOMS: atom_id res chain seq x y z
N MET A 1 0.68 15.25 16.95
CA MET A 1 0.23 13.92 16.47
C MET A 1 -0.02 14.08 14.99
N ASP A 2 0.74 13.39 14.16
CA ASP A 2 0.81 13.60 12.72
C ASP A 2 -0.56 13.33 12.05
N SER A 3 -0.97 14.23 11.14
CA SER A 3 -2.23 14.14 10.38
C SER A 3 -2.34 12.78 9.67
N ILE A 4 -1.20 12.27 9.19
CA ILE A 4 -1.07 10.97 8.53
C ILE A 4 -1.35 9.82 9.50
N SER A 5 -0.91 9.93 10.76
CA SER A 5 -1.21 8.93 11.78
C SER A 5 -2.71 8.88 12.10
N GLN A 6 -3.43 10.00 12.05
CA GLN A 6 -4.88 10.01 12.24
C GLN A 6 -5.62 9.40 11.04
N ILE A 7 -5.22 9.75 9.81
CA ILE A 7 -5.78 9.16 8.58
C ILE A 7 -5.57 7.65 8.57
N LEU A 8 -4.34 7.19 8.82
CA LEU A 8 -4.03 5.76 8.85
C LEU A 8 -4.73 5.01 9.99
N LYS A 9 -4.85 5.62 11.18
CA LYS A 9 -5.61 5.02 12.30
C LYS A 9 -7.10 4.92 11.98
N ALA A 10 -7.70 5.91 11.33
CA ALA A 10 -9.10 5.85 10.92
C ALA A 10 -9.34 4.72 9.90
N VAL A 11 -8.42 4.58 8.94
CA VAL A 11 -8.44 3.54 7.90
C VAL A 11 -8.24 2.13 8.49
N ILE A 12 -7.27 1.95 9.38
CA ILE A 12 -6.91 0.62 9.94
C ILE A 12 -7.87 0.17 11.05
N CYS A 13 -8.44 1.10 11.82
CA CYS A 13 -9.24 0.78 13.01
C CYS A 13 -10.74 0.60 12.74
N GLY A 14 -11.23 0.76 11.49
CA GLY A 14 -12.67 0.66 11.21
C GLY A 14 -13.49 1.63 12.07
N ALA A 15 -12.92 2.80 12.39
CA ALA A 15 -13.66 3.85 13.08
C ALA A 15 -14.82 4.28 12.18
N PRO A 16 -16.03 4.53 12.71
CA PRO A 16 -17.14 5.08 11.93
C PRO A 16 -16.78 6.52 11.53
N GLY A 17 -16.05 6.63 10.44
CA GLY A 17 -15.61 7.87 9.82
C GLY A 17 -15.80 7.75 8.32
N GLU A 18 -16.13 8.88 7.70
CA GLU A 18 -16.27 9.06 6.26
C GLU A 18 -15.14 8.34 5.49
N VAL A 19 -15.49 7.34 4.67
CA VAL A 19 -14.52 6.71 3.75
C VAL A 19 -14.34 7.67 2.59
N TYR A 20 -13.29 8.49 2.62
CA TYR A 20 -12.95 9.38 1.52
C TYR A 20 -12.41 8.56 0.34
N HIS A 21 -13.19 8.48 -0.74
CA HIS A 21 -12.73 7.92 -2.02
C HIS A 21 -11.83 8.92 -2.75
N HIS A 22 -10.61 9.13 -2.25
CA HIS A 22 -9.61 9.87 -3.03
C HIS A 22 -9.23 9.09 -4.30
N THR A 23 -9.10 9.81 -5.41
CA THR A 23 -8.69 9.22 -6.68
C THR A 23 -7.29 8.64 -6.55
N PHE A 24 -7.16 7.31 -6.65
CA PHE A 24 -5.89 6.62 -6.47
C PHE A 24 -5.05 6.68 -7.75
N PHE A 25 -5.58 6.25 -8.89
CA PHE A 25 -4.94 6.42 -10.21
C PHE A 25 -5.76 7.35 -11.08
N ILE A 26 -5.09 8.22 -11.84
CA ILE A 26 -5.72 8.92 -12.96
C ILE A 26 -5.59 8.00 -14.19
N GLY A 27 -6.66 7.92 -14.99
CA GLY A 27 -6.61 7.28 -16.31
C GLY A 27 -5.66 8.01 -17.26
N TYR A 28 -5.44 7.43 -18.43
CA TYR A 28 -4.62 8.03 -19.46
C TYR A 28 -5.43 9.05 -20.29
N PRO A 29 -4.77 9.91 -21.09
CA PRO A 29 -5.46 10.91 -21.92
C PRO A 29 -6.49 10.34 -22.90
N ASP A 30 -6.38 9.04 -23.22
CA ASP A 30 -7.35 8.29 -24.03
C ASP A 30 -8.60 7.83 -23.26
N GLY A 31 -8.72 8.21 -21.98
CA GLY A 31 -9.84 7.83 -21.12
C GLY A 31 -9.75 6.41 -20.56
N LEU A 32 -8.68 5.67 -20.84
CA LEU A 32 -8.55 4.28 -20.41
C LEU A 32 -7.75 4.15 -19.11
N PHE A 33 -8.12 3.18 -18.27
CA PHE A 33 -7.38 2.86 -17.05
C PHE A 33 -6.10 2.03 -17.32
N LYS A 34 -6.14 1.17 -18.35
CA LYS A 34 -5.08 0.22 -18.75
C LYS A 34 -4.64 -0.71 -17.60
N PRO A 35 -5.53 -1.61 -17.11
CA PRO A 35 -5.27 -2.45 -15.93
C PRO A 35 -4.04 -3.35 -16.08
N GLU A 36 -3.79 -3.86 -17.30
CA GLU A 36 -2.68 -4.77 -17.62
C GLU A 36 -1.34 -4.07 -17.87
N ARG A 37 -1.26 -2.75 -17.63
CA ARG A 37 0.00 -2.01 -17.80
C ARG A 37 0.77 -2.00 -16.48
N ASN A 38 2.09 -2.17 -16.56
CA ASN A 38 2.99 -1.97 -15.42
C ASN A 38 2.96 -0.52 -14.93
N VAL A 39 3.08 -0.33 -13.61
CA VAL A 39 3.07 0.99 -12.97
C VAL A 39 4.49 1.52 -12.85
N SER A 40 4.74 2.78 -13.21
CA SER A 40 6.02 3.43 -12.93
C SER A 40 6.13 3.91 -11.48
N ARG A 41 7.35 4.07 -10.98
CA ARG A 41 7.59 4.59 -9.63
C ARG A 41 7.03 6.00 -9.44
N ALA A 42 7.08 6.86 -10.46
CA ALA A 42 6.46 8.18 -10.43
C ALA A 42 4.91 8.12 -10.40
N GLU A 43 4.31 7.16 -11.11
CA GLU A 43 2.87 6.91 -11.04
C GLU A 43 2.44 6.43 -9.65
N VAL A 44 3.24 5.56 -9.01
CA VAL A 44 3.00 5.13 -7.62
C VAL A 44 3.11 6.32 -6.66
N ALA A 45 4.14 7.15 -6.78
CA ALA A 45 4.31 8.31 -5.92
C ALA A 45 3.09 9.24 -6.00
N ALA A 46 2.66 9.60 -7.22
CA ALA A 46 1.49 10.42 -7.42
C ALA A 46 0.18 9.75 -6.99
N ALA A 47 0.09 8.42 -7.05
CA ALA A 47 -1.09 7.68 -6.61
C ALA A 47 -1.23 7.68 -5.09
N VAL A 48 -0.15 7.37 -4.38
CA VAL A 48 -0.15 7.28 -2.92
C VAL A 48 -0.30 8.66 -2.29
N THR A 49 0.35 9.72 -2.80
CA THR A 49 0.16 11.08 -2.28
C THR A 49 -1.28 11.55 -2.41
N ARG A 50 -1.94 11.27 -3.54
CA ARG A 50 -3.37 11.57 -3.74
C ARG A 50 -4.26 10.75 -2.81
N ALA A 51 -3.98 9.45 -2.67
CA ALA A 51 -4.74 8.57 -1.80
C ALA A 51 -4.73 9.02 -0.33
N LEU A 52 -3.60 9.55 0.11
CA LEU A 52 -3.37 10.02 1.47
C LEU A 52 -3.70 11.52 1.66
N GLY A 53 -4.11 12.24 0.61
CA GLY A 53 -4.43 13.66 0.70
C GLY A 53 -3.25 14.56 1.05
N LEU A 54 -2.01 14.17 0.70
CA LEU A 54 -0.78 14.88 1.11
C LEU A 54 -0.47 16.14 0.29
N GLY A 55 -1.25 16.41 -0.77
CA GLY A 55 -1.06 17.57 -1.62
C GLY A 55 0.17 17.48 -2.52
N TRP A 56 0.87 18.62 -2.67
CA TRP A 56 2.02 18.80 -3.55
C TRP A 56 3.13 19.55 -2.81
N SER A 57 4.39 19.27 -3.19
CA SER A 57 5.57 19.97 -2.66
C SER A 57 6.30 20.70 -3.79
N ASP A 58 6.63 21.97 -3.56
CA ASP A 58 7.45 22.77 -4.50
C ASP A 58 8.95 22.51 -4.34
N THR A 59 9.34 21.75 -3.31
CA THR A 59 10.73 21.39 -3.06
C THR A 59 11.17 20.31 -4.06
N LYS A 60 12.27 20.56 -4.78
CA LYS A 60 12.88 19.55 -5.64
C LYS A 60 13.46 18.40 -4.79
N PRO A 61 13.14 17.13 -5.11
CA PRO A 61 13.75 16.02 -4.42
C PRO A 61 15.25 15.89 -4.70
N SER A 62 16.00 15.48 -3.68
CA SER A 62 17.46 15.30 -3.73
C SER A 62 17.89 14.02 -4.49
N TYR A 63 17.17 13.69 -5.56
CA TYR A 63 17.51 12.60 -6.47
C TYR A 63 18.08 13.20 -7.77
N PRO A 64 19.30 12.81 -8.18
CA PRO A 64 19.95 13.41 -9.36
C PRO A 64 19.16 13.22 -10.66
N ASP A 65 18.40 12.13 -10.76
CA ASP A 65 17.61 11.71 -11.91
C ASP A 65 16.18 12.27 -11.91
N VAL A 66 15.80 13.10 -10.92
CA VAL A 66 14.50 13.76 -10.86
C VAL A 66 14.67 15.25 -11.10
N SER A 67 14.22 15.72 -12.27
CA SER A 67 14.15 17.16 -12.57
C SER A 67 13.13 17.86 -11.68
N ALA A 68 13.38 19.12 -11.31
CA ALA A 68 12.40 19.96 -10.61
C ALA A 68 11.10 20.15 -11.42
N THR A 69 11.20 20.10 -12.75
CA THR A 69 10.06 20.21 -13.68
C THR A 69 9.41 18.87 -14.00
N HIS A 70 9.89 17.77 -13.44
CA HIS A 70 9.26 16.47 -13.61
C HIS A 70 7.84 16.51 -13.02
N TRP A 71 6.85 15.99 -13.75
CA TRP A 71 5.43 16.09 -13.38
C TRP A 71 5.08 15.48 -12.01
N SER A 72 5.91 14.54 -11.53
CA SER A 72 5.78 13.89 -10.21
C SER A 72 6.83 14.38 -9.20
N SER A 73 7.62 15.42 -9.51
CA SER A 73 8.72 15.92 -8.66
C SER A 73 8.24 16.19 -7.22
N GLY A 74 7.16 16.95 -7.06
CA GLY A 74 6.60 17.26 -5.75
C GLY A 74 6.03 16.06 -5.02
N ASN A 75 5.43 15.11 -5.73
CA ASN A 75 4.95 13.87 -5.11
C ASN A 75 6.11 12.99 -4.65
N ILE A 76 7.16 12.87 -5.45
CA ILE A 76 8.38 12.13 -5.09
C ILE A 76 9.02 12.73 -3.83
N GLN A 77 9.06 14.07 -3.73
CA GLN A 77 9.56 14.74 -2.54
C GLN A 77 8.73 14.41 -1.30
N ILE A 78 7.40 14.47 -1.38
CA ILE A 78 6.52 14.06 -0.27
C ILE A 78 6.77 12.60 0.13
N MET A 79 6.84 11.69 -0.83
CA MET A 79 7.03 10.26 -0.55
C MET A 79 8.36 9.95 0.11
N LYS A 80 9.39 10.75 -0.21
CA LYS A 80 10.70 10.71 0.45
C LYS A 80 10.61 11.21 1.88
N ASP A 81 10.00 12.37 2.11
CA ASP A 81 9.85 12.99 3.43
C ASP A 81 9.05 12.09 4.38
N GLU A 82 8.02 11.42 3.85
CA GLU A 82 7.21 10.44 4.57
C GLU A 82 7.88 9.09 4.80
N GLY A 83 9.03 8.85 4.16
CA GLY A 83 9.72 7.57 4.18
C GLY A 83 8.91 6.42 3.55
N ILE A 84 7.95 6.72 2.67
CA ILE A 84 7.11 5.69 2.01
C ILE A 84 7.82 5.12 0.78
N MET A 85 8.35 6.00 -0.08
CA MET A 85 9.21 5.61 -1.19
C MET A 85 10.57 6.26 -1.05
N ILE A 86 11.60 5.44 -1.21
CA ILE A 86 12.99 5.86 -1.17
C ILE A 86 13.69 5.45 -2.47
N GLY A 87 14.75 6.16 -2.81
CA GLY A 87 15.64 5.83 -3.92
C GLY A 87 16.42 4.54 -3.67
N ASP A 88 17.14 4.11 -4.69
CA ASP A 88 18.02 2.95 -4.62
C ASP A 88 19.34 3.26 -3.89
N VAL A 89 20.19 2.23 -3.75
CA VAL A 89 21.51 2.33 -3.13
C VAL A 89 22.45 3.31 -3.84
N SER A 90 22.18 3.63 -5.11
CA SER A 90 22.92 4.62 -5.90
C SER A 90 22.43 6.04 -5.66
N GLY A 91 21.41 6.25 -4.81
CA GLY A 91 20.82 7.55 -4.54
C GLY A 91 19.95 8.06 -5.69
N THR A 92 19.43 7.19 -6.54
CA THR A 92 18.53 7.55 -7.66
C THR A 92 17.10 7.09 -7.39
N PHE A 93 16.10 7.83 -7.89
CA PHE A 93 14.70 7.47 -7.67
C PHE A 93 14.13 6.54 -8.76
N ARG A 94 14.60 6.67 -9.99
CA ARG A 94 14.14 6.01 -11.22
C ARG A 94 12.64 6.24 -11.48
N PRO A 95 12.20 7.49 -11.71
CA PRO A 95 10.78 7.84 -11.80
C PRO A 95 10.03 7.07 -12.90
N ASP A 96 10.67 6.82 -14.04
CA ASP A 96 10.07 6.14 -15.18
C ASP A 96 10.23 4.62 -15.16
N ALA A 97 11.01 4.07 -14.23
CA ALA A 97 11.16 2.63 -14.08
C ALA A 97 9.89 1.99 -13.51
N PHE A 98 9.57 0.78 -13.97
CA PHE A 98 8.46 0.01 -13.41
C PHE A 98 8.81 -0.54 -12.04
N ILE A 99 7.88 -0.39 -11.10
CA ILE A 99 8.04 -0.90 -9.74
C ILE A 99 7.86 -2.42 -9.70
N THR A 100 8.66 -3.11 -8.89
CA THR A 100 8.49 -4.55 -8.68
C THR A 100 7.41 -4.84 -7.62
N ARG A 101 6.92 -6.08 -7.58
CA ARG A 101 5.97 -6.53 -6.54
C ARG A 101 6.58 -6.48 -5.14
N ALA A 102 7.88 -6.71 -5.00
CA ALA A 102 8.61 -6.55 -3.75
C ALA A 102 8.67 -5.07 -3.29
N GLU A 103 8.97 -4.16 -4.21
CA GLU A 103 8.97 -2.73 -3.93
C GLU A 103 7.56 -2.22 -3.58
N ALA A 104 6.54 -2.66 -4.30
CA ALA A 104 5.15 -2.34 -4.00
C ALA A 104 4.77 -2.80 -2.58
N ALA A 105 5.22 -3.99 -2.17
CA ALA A 105 4.97 -4.47 -0.82
C ALA A 105 5.59 -3.57 0.26
N ALA A 106 6.83 -3.13 0.02
CA ALA A 106 7.50 -2.19 0.91
C ALA A 106 6.78 -0.83 0.96
N VAL A 107 6.28 -0.32 -0.18
CA VAL A 107 5.50 0.91 -0.25
C VAL A 107 4.24 0.82 0.60
N PHE A 108 3.43 -0.23 0.44
CA PHE A 108 2.20 -0.37 1.21
C PHE A 108 2.45 -0.53 2.71
N LEU A 109 3.46 -1.32 3.11
CA LEU A 109 3.73 -1.51 4.53
C LEU A 109 4.25 -0.22 5.21
N ARG A 110 5.11 0.55 4.52
CA ARG A 110 5.56 1.87 4.99
C ARG A 110 4.44 2.90 4.99
N MET A 111 3.57 2.86 3.97
CA MET A 111 2.36 3.68 3.92
C MET A 111 1.48 3.41 5.15
N LEU A 112 1.31 2.16 5.55
CA LEU A 112 0.58 1.77 6.76
C LEU A 112 1.35 2.03 8.07
N LYS A 113 2.60 2.51 7.98
CA LYS A 113 3.54 2.72 9.10
C LYS A 113 3.66 1.46 9.98
N VAL A 114 3.64 0.29 9.35
CA VAL A 114 3.84 -1.02 9.99
C VAL A 114 5.28 -1.46 9.78
N ALA A 115 5.92 -1.94 10.84
CA ALA A 115 7.26 -2.49 10.73
C ALA A 115 7.24 -3.87 10.03
N PRO A 116 8.15 -4.14 9.08
CA PRO A 116 8.29 -5.47 8.50
C PRO A 116 8.71 -6.48 9.56
N PHE A 117 8.28 -7.73 9.39
CA PHE A 117 8.77 -8.81 10.23
C PHE A 117 10.27 -9.01 10.06
N SER A 118 10.93 -9.36 11.15
CA SER A 118 12.38 -9.57 11.22
C SER A 118 12.68 -11.00 11.69
N ASN A 119 13.93 -11.44 11.49
CA ASN A 119 14.42 -12.77 11.90
C ASN A 119 13.62 -13.95 11.32
N LEU A 120 13.03 -13.77 10.14
CA LEU A 120 12.34 -14.83 9.42
C LEU A 120 13.36 -15.77 8.78
N THR A 121 13.20 -17.07 9.01
CA THR A 121 14.05 -18.13 8.43
C THR A 121 13.33 -18.91 7.34
N VAL A 122 12.02 -18.74 7.20
CA VAL A 122 11.16 -19.43 6.23
C VAL A 122 10.19 -18.42 5.63
N SER A 123 9.94 -18.58 4.33
CA SER A 123 8.95 -17.82 3.57
C SER A 123 7.69 -18.67 3.36
N SER A 124 6.53 -18.01 3.33
CA SER A 124 5.26 -18.62 2.92
C SER A 124 5.20 -18.88 1.41
N PHE A 125 6.06 -18.22 0.63
CA PHE A 125 6.15 -18.33 -0.83
C PHE A 125 7.41 -19.07 -1.27
N LYS A 126 7.26 -19.96 -2.25
CA LYS A 126 8.32 -20.85 -2.75
C LYS A 126 9.49 -20.11 -3.41
N ASP A 127 9.23 -18.95 -3.98
CA ASP A 127 10.16 -18.16 -4.80
C ASP A 127 10.71 -16.93 -4.07
N VAL A 128 10.45 -16.80 -2.76
CA VAL A 128 11.02 -15.74 -1.92
C VAL A 128 12.01 -16.38 -0.95
N PRO A 129 13.32 -16.34 -1.24
CA PRO A 129 14.32 -16.91 -0.34
C PRO A 129 14.42 -16.12 0.97
N ALA A 130 14.89 -16.77 2.04
CA ALA A 130 15.06 -16.12 3.35
C ALA A 130 16.04 -14.93 3.32
N THR A 131 16.91 -14.87 2.30
CA THR A 131 17.88 -13.80 2.08
C THR A 131 17.31 -12.63 1.27
N HIS A 132 16.09 -12.73 0.76
CA HIS A 132 15.48 -11.68 -0.04
C HIS A 132 15.20 -10.45 0.82
N TRP A 133 15.65 -9.26 0.38
CA TRP A 133 15.51 -8.01 1.14
C TRP A 133 14.06 -7.68 1.51
N ALA A 134 13.12 -8.10 0.65
CA ALA A 134 11.69 -7.84 0.83
C ALA A 134 10.95 -8.91 1.65
N LEU A 135 11.62 -9.96 2.12
CA LEU A 135 10.98 -11.08 2.83
C LEU A 135 10.07 -10.59 3.96
N GLY A 136 10.60 -9.76 4.85
CA GLY A 136 9.84 -9.20 5.97
C GLY A 136 8.62 -8.39 5.54
N TYR A 137 8.72 -7.66 4.43
CA TYR A 137 7.60 -6.88 3.90
C TYR A 137 6.50 -7.77 3.33
N ILE A 138 6.90 -8.76 2.54
CA ILE A 138 6.00 -9.71 1.88
C ILE A 138 5.26 -10.55 2.92
N GLU A 139 5.97 -11.14 3.88
CA GLU A 139 5.35 -11.95 4.93
C GLU A 139 4.43 -11.13 5.84
N SER A 140 4.80 -9.88 6.16
CA SER A 140 3.88 -8.99 6.89
C SER A 140 2.60 -8.74 6.11
N MET A 141 2.69 -8.37 4.83
CA MET A 141 1.49 -8.10 4.04
C MET A 141 0.61 -9.33 3.85
N GLN A 142 1.21 -10.51 3.71
CA GLN A 142 0.48 -11.77 3.64
C GLN A 142 -0.25 -12.05 4.98
N LYS A 143 0.43 -11.85 6.12
CA LYS A 143 -0.16 -12.00 7.45
C LYS A 143 -1.33 -11.05 7.72
N TYR A 144 -1.26 -9.81 7.20
CA TYR A 144 -2.35 -8.84 7.28
C TYR A 144 -3.46 -9.06 6.24
N GLY A 145 -3.34 -10.07 5.37
CA GLY A 145 -4.34 -10.38 4.34
C GLY A 145 -4.38 -9.38 3.18
N LEU A 146 -3.32 -8.58 3.00
CA LEU A 146 -3.23 -7.59 1.93
C LEU A 146 -2.77 -8.21 0.60
N ILE A 147 -2.05 -9.34 0.67
CA ILE A 147 -1.62 -10.13 -0.48
C ILE A 147 -1.87 -11.62 -0.21
N THR A 148 -2.08 -12.37 -1.29
CA THR A 148 -2.28 -13.83 -1.24
C THR A 148 -1.23 -14.61 -2.05
N GLY A 149 -0.52 -13.94 -2.97
CA GLY A 149 0.33 -14.59 -3.98
C GLY A 149 -0.47 -15.30 -5.08
N TYR A 150 0.21 -16.16 -5.84
CA TYR A 150 -0.35 -16.92 -6.96
C TYR A 150 -0.77 -18.34 -6.53
N PRO A 151 -1.70 -18.98 -7.26
CA PRO A 151 -2.17 -20.34 -6.94
C PRO A 151 -1.08 -21.42 -6.93
N ASP A 152 0.06 -21.19 -7.58
CA ASP A 152 1.22 -22.08 -7.59
C ASP A 152 2.07 -22.01 -6.31
N GLY A 153 1.74 -21.10 -5.39
CA GLY A 153 2.46 -20.84 -4.15
C GLY A 153 3.64 -19.87 -4.31
N THR A 154 3.67 -19.09 -5.38
CA THR A 154 4.70 -18.06 -5.64
C THR A 154 4.18 -16.65 -5.36
N TYR A 155 5.09 -15.69 -5.16
CA TYR A 155 4.78 -14.26 -5.04
C TYR A 155 5.28 -13.43 -6.24
N LYS A 156 6.35 -13.89 -6.89
CA LYS A 156 7.09 -13.23 -7.98
C LYS A 156 7.63 -11.86 -7.58
N PRO A 157 8.52 -11.79 -6.55
CA PRO A 157 8.95 -10.54 -5.95
C PRO A 157 9.58 -9.56 -6.95
N ASP A 158 10.35 -10.06 -7.92
CA ASP A 158 11.07 -9.25 -8.90
C ASP A 158 10.26 -8.94 -10.16
N ALA A 159 9.07 -9.53 -10.32
CA ALA A 159 8.19 -9.21 -11.42
C ALA A 159 7.62 -7.79 -11.24
N HIS A 160 7.43 -7.08 -12.36
CA HIS A 160 6.75 -5.79 -12.36
C HIS A 160 5.27 -5.97 -12.02
N ILE A 161 4.74 -5.06 -11.21
CA ILE A 161 3.34 -5.11 -10.79
C ILE A 161 2.44 -4.38 -11.79
N LEU A 162 1.28 -4.97 -12.05
CA LEU A 162 0.25 -4.38 -12.90
C LEU A 162 -0.52 -3.28 -12.16
N ARG A 163 -1.10 -2.33 -12.92
CA ARG A 163 -1.99 -1.29 -12.37
C ARG A 163 -3.19 -1.90 -11.64
N SER A 164 -3.78 -2.96 -12.17
CA SER A 164 -4.88 -3.69 -11.52
C SER A 164 -4.45 -4.30 -10.19
N GLU A 165 -3.31 -4.99 -10.16
CA GLU A 165 -2.79 -5.64 -8.96
C GLU A 165 -2.45 -4.62 -7.87
N PHE A 166 -1.74 -3.54 -8.22
CA PHE A 166 -1.42 -2.47 -7.28
C PHE A 166 -2.68 -1.82 -6.70
N THR A 167 -3.71 -1.63 -7.54
CA THR A 167 -5.00 -1.07 -7.10
C THR A 167 -5.74 -2.02 -6.16
N ALA A 168 -5.73 -3.32 -6.44
CA ALA A 168 -6.37 -4.31 -5.58
C ALA A 168 -5.72 -4.37 -4.18
N ILE A 169 -4.39 -4.22 -4.10
CA ILE A 169 -3.69 -4.13 -2.82
C ILE A 169 -4.04 -2.80 -2.12
N ALA A 170 -4.06 -1.69 -2.85
CA ALA A 170 -4.44 -0.39 -2.30
C ALA A 170 -5.87 -0.35 -1.76
N ASP A 171 -6.81 -1.05 -2.40
CA ASP A 171 -8.21 -1.15 -1.96
C ASP A 171 -8.30 -1.84 -0.58
N ARG A 172 -7.61 -2.97 -0.42
CA ARG A 172 -7.49 -3.69 0.85
C ARG A 172 -6.78 -2.86 1.93
N ALA A 173 -5.65 -2.26 1.57
CA ALA A 173 -4.83 -1.48 2.51
C ALA A 173 -5.57 -0.23 3.01
N LEU A 174 -6.42 0.37 2.18
CA LEU A 174 -7.21 1.54 2.53
C LEU A 174 -8.58 1.19 3.13
N GLY A 175 -8.85 -0.08 3.43
CA GLY A 175 -10.10 -0.50 4.06
C GLY A 175 -11.34 -0.20 3.21
N ARG A 176 -11.18 -0.12 1.87
CA ARG A 176 -12.25 0.22 0.93
C ARG A 176 -13.10 -0.98 0.50
N GLU A 177 -12.80 -2.16 1.04
CA GLU A 177 -13.65 -3.33 0.87
C GLU A 177 -15.04 -3.05 1.45
N ILE A 178 -16.06 -3.12 0.58
CA ILE A 178 -17.46 -3.20 1.04
C ILE A 178 -17.59 -4.54 1.74
N ARG A 179 -17.40 -4.53 3.06
CA ARG A 179 -17.86 -5.63 3.90
C ARG A 179 -19.38 -5.57 3.89
N CYS A 180 -19.99 -6.34 2.99
CA CYS A 180 -21.36 -6.79 3.22
C CYS A 180 -21.35 -7.57 4.54
N VAL A 181 -21.63 -6.88 5.64
CA VAL A 181 -22.07 -7.54 6.85
C VAL A 181 -23.45 -8.08 6.48
N PHE A 182 -23.50 -9.29 5.92
CA PHE A 182 -24.68 -10.12 6.08
C PHE A 182 -24.78 -10.37 7.58
N ALA A 183 -25.48 -9.47 8.27
CA ALA A 183 -25.97 -9.71 9.61
C ALA A 183 -26.88 -10.93 9.50
N GLY A 184 -26.29 -12.11 9.69
CA GLY A 184 -27.00 -13.38 9.71
C GLY A 184 -28.16 -13.26 10.67
N ASN A 185 -29.35 -13.32 10.08
CA ASN A 185 -30.64 -13.71 10.64
C ASN A 185 -30.79 -13.53 12.16
N ARG A 186 -31.13 -12.31 12.60
CA ARG A 186 -31.71 -12.08 13.93
C ARG A 186 -32.92 -11.15 13.81
N THR A 187 -34.08 -11.71 14.11
CA THR A 187 -35.30 -10.99 14.44
C THR A 187 -35.01 -10.02 15.59
N GLY A 188 -35.10 -8.71 15.34
CA GLY A 188 -35.07 -7.69 16.40
C GLY A 188 -34.21 -6.48 16.07
N TRP A 189 -34.88 -5.39 15.71
CA TRP A 189 -34.29 -4.09 15.45
C TRP A 189 -33.80 -3.42 16.74
N LYS A 190 -32.50 -3.09 16.80
CA LYS A 190 -31.93 -1.91 17.48
C LYS A 190 -30.46 -1.75 17.07
N HIS A 191 -30.20 -0.88 16.09
CA HIS A 191 -28.83 -0.57 15.68
C HIS A 191 -28.16 0.33 16.71
N ARG A 192 -27.13 -0.19 17.39
CA ARG A 192 -26.04 0.61 17.95
C ARG A 192 -24.79 0.16 17.19
N LEU A 193 -24.21 1.07 16.42
CA LEU A 193 -22.97 0.85 15.68
C LEU A 193 -21.83 0.69 16.70
N ALA A 194 -21.53 -0.56 17.08
CA ALA A 194 -20.30 -0.87 17.79
C ALA A 194 -19.20 -1.05 16.74
N GLY A 195 -18.18 -0.20 16.80
CA GLY A 195 -17.05 -0.17 15.86
C GLY A 195 -16.37 -1.53 15.74
N CYS A 196 -16.20 -1.98 14.50
CA CYS A 196 -15.43 -3.17 14.19
C CYS A 196 -13.96 -2.80 14.08
N CYS A 197 -13.23 -2.86 15.21
CA CYS A 197 -11.78 -3.00 15.15
C CYS A 197 -11.45 -4.36 14.51
N TYR A 198 -10.61 -4.37 13.47
CA TYR A 198 -10.08 -5.60 12.90
C TYR A 198 -9.13 -6.26 13.92
N GLN A 199 -9.59 -7.29 14.63
CA GLN A 199 -8.70 -8.14 15.42
C GLN A 199 -8.00 -9.13 14.46
N PRO A 200 -6.66 -9.18 14.42
CA PRO A 200 -5.95 -10.21 13.67
C PRO A 200 -6.29 -11.58 14.29
N LEU A 201 -6.71 -12.51 13.44
CA LEU A 201 -7.07 -13.87 13.84
C LEU A 201 -5.91 -14.52 14.62
N GLY A 202 -6.19 -14.94 15.86
CA GLY A 202 -5.38 -15.93 16.58
C GLY A 202 -4.44 -15.44 17.68
N VAL A 203 -4.56 -14.21 18.19
CA VAL A 203 -3.81 -13.80 19.40
C VAL A 203 -4.62 -14.16 20.65
N PRO A 204 -4.16 -15.07 21.53
CA PRO A 204 -4.82 -15.33 22.80
C PRO A 204 -4.70 -14.09 23.69
N LEU A 205 -5.80 -13.71 24.32
CA LEU A 205 -5.75 -12.78 25.44
C LEU A 205 -5.03 -13.51 26.58
N HIS A 206 -3.78 -13.15 26.84
CA HIS A 206 -3.15 -13.47 28.12
C HIS A 206 -3.84 -12.67 29.24
N PRO A 207 -3.85 -13.24 30.46
CA PRO A 207 -5.04 -13.38 31.31
C PRO A 207 -5.59 -12.08 31.89
#